data_AF-U7UXP9-F1
#
_entry.id   AF-U7UXP9-F1
#
_cell.length_a   1.000
_cell.length_b   1.000
_cell.length_c   1.000
_cell.angle_alpha   90.00
_cell.angle_beta   90.00
_cell.angle_gamma   90.00
#
_symmetry.space_group_name_H-M   'P 1'
#
loop_
_entity.id
_entity.type
_entity.pdbx_description
1 polymer ?
#
loop_
_entity_poly.entity_id
_entity_poly.type
_entity_poly.pdbx_seq_one_letter_code
_entity_poly.pdbx_strand_id
1 'polypeptide(L)'
;MNRNKNILRDWMLVFLGLALVLTGLYLHKSIDSVNKTVLAIPYLFIGIGCGVFGHFMGNIIKYFSTKNNKELIRQLEIDKKDERNVLIAEKSKAKAYYLMTYLFAAMLIMFSLMDVDKLQIIILVAIYLSIQIYAVFWRSKFEKEM
;
A
#
# COMPACT_ATOMS: atom_id res chain seq x y z
N MET A 1 5.12 -28.18 -0.20
CA MET A 1 5.65 -26.81 -0.03
C MET A 1 5.65 -26.46 1.46
N ASN A 2 6.81 -26.24 2.06
CA ASN A 2 7.01 -26.27 3.52
C ASN A 2 6.44 -25.01 4.21
N ARG A 3 5.12 -24.97 4.48
CA ARG A 3 4.38 -23.80 5.02
C ARG A 3 5.07 -23.17 6.23
N ASN A 4 5.78 -23.96 7.04
CA ASN A 4 6.45 -23.50 8.25
C ASN A 4 7.73 -22.66 7.97
N LYS A 5 8.43 -22.89 6.86
CA LYS A 5 9.58 -22.07 6.47
C LYS A 5 9.16 -20.69 5.94
N ASN A 6 8.00 -20.64 5.27
CA ASN A 6 7.46 -19.40 4.71
C ASN A 6 6.99 -18.45 5.82
N ILE A 7 6.32 -18.97 6.86
CA ILE A 7 5.85 -18.14 7.98
C ILE A 7 7.01 -17.59 8.83
N LEU A 8 8.08 -18.37 9.03
CA LEU A 8 9.27 -17.89 9.75
C LEU A 8 9.92 -16.71 9.02
N ARG A 9 10.06 -16.82 7.69
CA ARG A 9 10.55 -15.72 6.85
C ARG A 9 9.65 -14.50 6.93
N ASP A 10 8.33 -14.68 6.88
CA ASP A 10 7.38 -13.57 6.95
C ASP A 10 7.48 -12.86 8.32
N TRP A 11 7.68 -13.60 9.42
CA TRP A 11 7.98 -13.03 10.75
C TRP A 11 9.29 -12.25 10.76
N MET A 12 10.37 -12.80 10.21
CA MET A 12 11.65 -12.08 10.08
C MET A 12 11.48 -10.75 9.33
N LEU A 13 10.68 -10.74 8.26
CA LEU A 13 10.43 -9.55 7.46
C LEU A 13 9.51 -8.54 8.17
N VAL A 14 8.54 -8.99 8.97
CA VAL A 14 7.77 -8.10 9.86
C VAL A 14 8.67 -7.41 10.87
N PHE A 15 9.54 -8.16 11.55
CA PHE A 15 10.49 -7.58 12.50
C PHE A 15 11.49 -6.64 11.82
N LEU A 16 11.94 -6.96 10.61
CA LEU A 16 12.77 -6.08 9.79
C LEU A 16 12.02 -4.78 9.44
N GLY A 17 10.77 -4.87 8.99
CA GLY A 17 9.95 -3.69 8.69
C GLY A 17 9.74 -2.80 9.91
N LEU A 18 9.45 -3.41 11.07
CA LEU A 18 9.31 -2.69 12.33
C LEU A 18 10.63 -2.03 12.77
N ALA A 19 11.76 -2.75 12.67
CA ALA A 19 13.07 -2.22 13.00
C ALA A 19 13.43 -1.02 12.09
N LEU A 20 13.10 -1.06 10.80
CA LEU A 20 13.29 0.06 9.88
C LEU A 20 12.48 1.29 10.30
N VAL A 21 11.20 1.11 10.67
CA VAL A 21 10.36 2.21 11.16
C VAL A 21 10.94 2.81 12.44
N LEU A 22 11.29 1.99 13.42
CA LEU A 22 11.86 2.45 14.69
C LEU A 22 13.20 3.17 14.48
N THR A 23 14.04 2.65 13.59
CA THR A 23 15.32 3.27 13.22
C THR A 23 15.08 4.62 12.54
N GLY A 24 14.12 4.71 11.61
CA GLY A 24 13.74 5.96 10.97
C GLY A 24 13.26 7.01 11.97
N LEU A 25 12.40 6.64 12.93
CA LEU A 25 11.94 7.55 13.99
C LEU A 25 13.09 8.00 14.92
N TYR A 26 13.99 7.08 15.27
CA TYR A 26 15.17 7.38 16.08
C TYR A 26 16.11 8.35 15.35
N LEU A 27 16.40 8.10 14.07
CA LEU A 27 17.23 8.97 13.24
C LEU A 27 16.61 10.34 13.03
N HIS A 28 15.29 10.43 12.84
CA HIS A 28 14.60 11.70 12.73
C HIS A 28 14.82 12.58 13.99
N LYS A 29 14.82 11.97 15.18
CA LYS A 29 15.06 12.67 16.44
C LYS A 29 16.54 13.00 16.69
N SER A 30 17.46 12.24 16.10
CA SER A 30 18.90 12.33 16.39
C SER A 30 19.67 13.18 15.37
N ILE A 31 19.11 13.42 14.18
CA ILE A 31 19.76 14.17 13.11
C ILE A 31 19.37 15.65 13.20
N ASP A 32 20.27 16.45 13.74
CA ASP A 32 20.24 17.91 13.63
C ASP A 32 21.10 18.36 12.45
N SER A 33 20.58 18.21 11.23
CA SER A 33 21.29 18.62 10.01
C SER A 33 20.47 19.61 9.18
N VAL A 34 21.14 20.59 8.58
CA VAL A 34 20.51 21.57 7.68
C VAL A 34 20.32 20.98 6.26
N ASN A 35 20.98 19.86 5.96
CA ASN A 35 20.93 19.23 4.64
C ASN A 35 19.63 18.44 4.43
N LYS A 36 18.77 18.94 3.53
CA LYS A 36 17.48 18.33 3.17
C LYS A 36 17.59 16.87 2.72
N THR A 37 18.69 16.48 2.05
CA THR A 37 18.90 15.09 1.59
C THR A 37 19.13 14.14 2.77
N VAL A 38 19.88 14.58 3.78
CA VAL A 38 20.13 13.79 4.99
C VAL A 38 18.85 13.65 5.82
N LEU A 39 18.05 14.73 5.88
CA LEU A 39 16.72 14.73 6.51
C LEU A 39 15.71 13.80 5.81
N ALA A 40 15.90 13.46 4.54
CA ALA A 40 15.01 12.55 3.80
C ALA A 40 15.19 11.07 4.19
N ILE A 41 16.39 10.68 4.65
CA ILE A 41 16.75 9.28 4.95
C ILE A 41 15.84 8.67 6.04
N PRO A 42 15.59 9.34 7.19
CA PRO A 42 14.63 8.87 8.19
C PRO A 42 13.25 8.53 7.61
N TYR A 43 12.72 9.39 6.74
CA TYR A 43 11.39 9.22 6.16
C TYR A 43 11.33 8.10 5.12
N LEU A 44 12.42 7.87 4.36
CA LEU A 44 12.54 6.70 3.49
C LEU A 44 12.51 5.39 4.29
N PHE A 45 13.21 5.34 5.44
CA PHE A 45 13.20 4.16 6.31
C PHE A 45 11.81 3.90 6.89
N ILE A 46 11.09 4.96 7.31
CA ILE A 46 9.71 4.84 7.78
C ILE A 46 8.80 4.33 6.65
N GLY A 47 8.87 4.94 5.46
CA GLY A 47 8.02 4.56 4.33
C GLY A 47 8.22 3.11 3.88
N ILE A 48 9.48 2.70 3.68
CA ILE A 48 9.84 1.32 3.30
C ILE A 48 9.46 0.35 4.42
N GLY A 49 9.76 0.71 5.68
CA GLY A 49 9.45 -0.11 6.84
C GLY A 49 7.95 -0.40 6.97
N CYS A 50 7.10 0.62 6.81
CA CYS A 50 5.64 0.46 6.79
C CYS A 50 5.17 -0.46 5.65
N GLY A 51 5.73 -0.31 4.45
CA GLY A 51 5.37 -1.16 3.30
C GLY A 51 5.73 -2.63 3.51
N VAL A 52 6.94 -2.90 4.00
CA VAL A 52 7.40 -4.25 4.35
C VAL A 52 6.52 -4.82 5.46
N PHE A 53 6.36 -4.08 6.57
CA PHE A 53 5.55 -4.51 7.71
C PHE A 53 4.12 -4.87 7.29
N GLY A 54 3.42 -3.96 6.58
CA GLY A 54 2.03 -4.17 6.18
C GLY A 54 1.85 -5.39 5.26
N HIS A 55 2.76 -5.59 4.30
CA HIS A 55 2.70 -6.72 3.39
C HIS A 55 2.85 -8.06 4.10
N PHE A 56 3.91 -8.21 4.91
CA PHE A 56 4.19 -9.50 5.57
C PHE A 56 3.28 -9.79 6.75
N MET A 57 2.81 -8.75 7.47
CA MET A 57 1.81 -8.90 8.52
C MET A 57 0.49 -9.46 7.95
N GLY A 58 0.08 -9.00 6.75
CA GLY A 58 -1.07 -9.56 6.05
C GLY A 58 -0.96 -11.06 5.77
N ASN A 59 0.23 -11.53 5.40
CA ASN A 59 0.49 -12.96 5.17
C ASN A 59 0.40 -13.77 6.47
N ILE A 60 0.93 -13.23 7.57
CA ILE A 60 0.85 -13.86 8.90
C ILE A 60 -0.61 -13.97 9.34
N ILE A 61 -1.38 -12.87 9.30
CA ILE A 61 -2.81 -12.89 9.67
C ILE A 61 -3.53 -13.95 8.84
N LYS A 62 -3.34 -13.96 7.52
CA LYS A 62 -3.93 -14.97 6.63
C LYS A 62 -3.57 -16.40 7.03
N TYR A 63 -2.31 -16.65 7.36
CA TYR A 63 -1.86 -17.97 7.82
C TYR A 63 -2.57 -18.38 9.12
N PHE A 64 -2.60 -17.52 10.14
CA PHE A 64 -3.24 -17.86 11.41
C PHE A 64 -4.76 -18.02 11.30
N SER A 65 -5.42 -17.25 10.43
CA SER A 65 -6.86 -17.38 10.16
C SER A 65 -7.22 -18.68 9.42
N THR A 66 -6.27 -19.33 8.74
CA THR A 66 -6.55 -20.50 7.89
C THR A 66 -5.83 -21.78 8.29
N LYS A 67 -4.78 -21.72 9.12
CA LYS A 67 -3.87 -22.84 9.41
C LYS A 67 -4.56 -24.10 9.95
N ASN A 68 -5.62 -23.94 10.74
CA ASN A 68 -6.30 -25.04 11.41
C ASN A 68 -7.64 -25.41 10.75
N ASN A 69 -8.02 -24.76 9.65
CA ASN A 69 -9.32 -24.95 9.04
C ASN A 69 -9.20 -25.18 7.52
N LYS A 70 -9.16 -26.46 7.14
CA LYS A 70 -9.08 -26.88 5.72
C LYS A 70 -10.36 -26.55 4.96
N GLU A 71 -11.51 -26.55 5.63
CA GLU A 71 -12.80 -26.20 5.04
C GLU A 71 -12.84 -24.72 4.69
N LEU A 72 -12.39 -23.83 5.58
CA LEU A 72 -12.23 -22.40 5.30
C LEU A 72 -11.28 -22.16 4.12
N ILE A 73 -10.16 -22.88 4.02
CA ILE A 73 -9.25 -22.75 2.86
C ILE A 73 -9.98 -23.10 1.56
N ARG A 74 -10.71 -24.22 1.55
CA ARG A 74 -11.48 -24.66 0.38
C ARG A 74 -12.57 -23.65 0.02
N GLN A 75 -13.30 -23.14 1.02
CA GLN A 75 -14.32 -22.12 0.82
C GLN A 75 -13.73 -20.84 0.23
N LEU A 76 -12.60 -20.36 0.76
CA LEU A 76 -11.90 -19.19 0.24
C LEU A 76 -11.43 -19.37 -1.22
N GLU A 77 -11.02 -20.58 -1.61
CA GLU A 77 -10.65 -20.89 -3.00
C GLU A 77 -11.84 -20.89 -3.95
N ILE A 78 -12.99 -21.38 -3.49
CA ILE A 78 -14.27 -21.33 -4.23
C ILE A 78 -14.70 -19.86 -4.36
N ASP A 79 -14.77 -19.15 -3.23
CA ASP A 79 -15.19 -17.75 -3.16
C ASP A 79 -14.33 -16.82 -4.01
N LYS A 80 -13.03 -17.13 -4.15
CA LYS A 80 -12.11 -16.35 -5.00
C LYS A 80 -12.39 -16.52 -6.50
N LYS A 81 -13.00 -17.63 -6.91
CA LYS A 81 -13.33 -17.95 -8.31
C LYS A 81 -14.81 -17.74 -8.63
N ASP A 82 -15.64 -17.60 -7.62
CA ASP A 82 -17.07 -17.31 -7.77
C ASP A 82 -17.29 -15.93 -8.41
N GLU A 83 -18.05 -15.92 -9.51
CA GLU A 83 -18.27 -14.71 -10.32
C GLU A 83 -18.94 -13.59 -9.51
N ARG A 84 -19.89 -13.93 -8.61
CA ARG A 84 -20.59 -12.95 -7.78
C ARG A 84 -19.63 -12.32 -6.79
N ASN A 85 -18.77 -13.11 -6.14
CA ASN A 85 -17.77 -12.57 -5.22
C ASN A 85 -16.70 -11.75 -5.93
N VAL A 86 -16.27 -12.15 -7.14
CA VAL A 86 -15.38 -11.34 -7.98
C VAL A 86 -16.04 -10.00 -8.29
N LEU A 87 -17.31 -9.99 -8.71
CA LEU A 87 -18.05 -8.76 -9.00
C LEU A 87 -18.15 -7.85 -7.76
N ILE A 88 -18.45 -8.41 -6.58
CA ILE A 88 -18.50 -7.66 -5.31
C ILE A 88 -17.13 -7.05 -5.00
N ALA A 89 -16.06 -7.85 -5.12
CA ALA A 89 -14.70 -7.39 -4.85
C ALA A 89 -14.30 -6.24 -5.80
N GLU A 90 -14.53 -6.38 -7.11
CA GLU A 90 -14.23 -5.32 -8.07
C GLU A 90 -15.07 -4.05 -7.83
N LYS A 91 -16.36 -4.18 -7.50
CA LYS A 91 -17.22 -3.04 -7.11
C LYS A 91 -16.69 -2.34 -5.85
N SER A 92 -16.23 -3.09 -4.86
CA SER A 92 -15.65 -2.54 -3.64
C SER A 92 -14.37 -1.74 -3.92
N LYS A 93 -13.49 -2.26 -4.79
CA LYS A 93 -12.27 -1.57 -5.24
C LYS A 93 -12.59 -0.30 -6.02
N ALA A 94 -13.62 -0.31 -6.87
CA ALA A 94 -14.07 0.87 -7.58
C ALA A 94 -14.58 1.97 -6.62
N LYS A 95 -15.35 1.60 -5.58
CA LYS A 95 -15.76 2.56 -4.53
C LYS A 95 -14.58 3.11 -3.74
N ALA A 96 -13.59 2.28 -3.40
CA ALA A 96 -12.36 2.73 -2.76
C ALA A 96 -11.56 3.68 -3.67
N TYR A 97 -11.51 3.41 -4.98
CA TYR A 97 -10.87 4.29 -5.97
C TYR A 97 -11.52 5.67 -6.05
N TYR A 98 -12.86 5.75 -6.01
CA TYR A 98 -13.56 7.04 -5.97
C TYR A 98 -13.21 7.82 -4.71
N LEU A 99 -13.21 7.18 -3.54
CA LEU A 99 -12.80 7.83 -2.29
C LEU A 99 -11.34 8.29 -2.36
N MET A 100 -10.44 7.44 -2.84
CA MET A 100 -9.03 7.75 -3.02
C MET A 100 -8.83 9.00 -3.89
N THR A 101 -9.59 9.13 -4.97
CA THR A 101 -9.54 10.29 -5.86
C THR A 101 -9.86 11.60 -5.12
N TYR A 102 -10.93 11.61 -4.32
CA TYR A 102 -11.28 12.78 -3.50
C TYR A 102 -10.24 13.07 -2.41
N LEU A 103 -9.70 12.04 -1.76
CA LEU A 103 -8.67 12.19 -0.73
C LEU A 103 -7.36 12.74 -1.31
N PHE A 104 -6.96 12.32 -2.52
CA PHE A 104 -5.81 12.89 -3.22
C PHE A 104 -6.03 14.36 -3.56
N ALA A 105 -7.22 14.74 -4.04
CA ALA A 105 -7.55 16.13 -4.31
C ALA A 105 -7.50 16.99 -3.02
N ALA A 106 -8.08 16.49 -1.93
CA ALA A 106 -8.01 17.15 -0.62
C ALA A 106 -6.56 17.30 -0.13
N MET A 107 -5.74 16.26 -0.30
CA MET A 107 -4.31 16.29 0.05
C MET A 107 -3.54 17.35 -0.73
N LEU A 108 -3.79 17.48 -2.04
CA LEU A 108 -3.17 18.52 -2.87
C LEU A 108 -3.55 19.93 -2.38
N ILE A 109 -4.82 20.16 -2.04
CA ILE A 109 -5.28 21.44 -1.48
C ILE A 109 -4.59 21.72 -0.16
N MET A 110 -4.55 20.74 0.76
CA MET A 110 -3.89 20.90 2.06
C MET A 110 -2.40 21.22 1.90
N PHE A 111 -1.67 20.52 1.04
CA PHE A 111 -0.24 20.78 0.82
C PHE A 111 0.02 22.13 0.14
N SER A 112 -0.87 22.57 -0.74
CA SER A 112 -0.83 23.91 -1.31
C SER A 112 -1.02 24.99 -0.24
N LEU A 113 -1.97 24.78 0.68
CA LEU A 113 -2.22 25.70 1.81
C LEU A 113 -1.07 25.70 2.83
N MET A 114 -0.35 24.59 2.97
CA MET A 114 0.83 24.46 3.84
C MET A 114 2.11 25.07 3.24
N ASP A 115 2.03 25.74 2.09
CA ASP A 115 3.16 26.33 1.36
C ASP A 115 4.30 25.31 1.11
N VAL A 116 3.93 24.07 0.79
CA VAL A 116 4.88 23.04 0.35
C VAL A 116 5.51 23.48 -0.98
N ASP A 117 6.79 23.18 -1.17
CA ASP A 117 7.52 23.59 -2.36
C ASP A 117 6.85 23.11 -3.67
N LYS A 118 6.83 24.02 -4.64
CA LYS A 118 6.06 23.91 -5.88
C LYS A 118 6.44 22.67 -6.68
N LEU A 119 7.71 22.26 -6.67
CA LEU A 119 8.15 21.08 -7.40
C LEU A 119 7.52 19.80 -6.82
N GLN A 120 7.40 19.69 -5.49
CA GLN A 120 6.76 18.56 -4.82
C GLN A 120 5.28 18.51 -5.16
N ILE A 121 4.59 19.67 -5.18
CA ILE A 121 3.17 19.74 -5.59
C ILE A 121 3.02 19.28 -7.04
N ILE A 122 3.87 19.74 -7.97
CA ILE A 122 3.83 19.33 -9.37
C ILE A 122 4.03 17.81 -9.51
N ILE A 123 4.96 17.22 -8.77
CA ILE A 123 5.19 15.77 -8.77
C ILE A 123 3.94 15.02 -8.28
N LEU A 124 3.30 15.49 -7.21
CA LEU A 124 2.06 14.87 -6.69
C LEU A 124 0.90 14.97 -7.68
N VAL A 125 0.75 16.12 -8.35
CA VAL A 125 -0.25 16.29 -9.42
C VAL A 125 0.04 15.35 -10.59
N ALA A 126 1.31 15.18 -10.99
CA ALA A 126 1.68 14.26 -12.06
C ALA A 126 1.34 12.80 -11.72
N ILE A 127 1.61 12.36 -10.48
CA ILE A 127 1.22 11.03 -10.00
C ILE A 127 -0.31 10.87 -10.01
N TYR A 128 -1.04 11.85 -9.48
CA TYR A 128 -2.50 11.85 -9.48
C TYR A 128 -3.07 11.72 -10.90
N LEU A 129 -2.60 12.55 -11.84
CA LEU A 129 -3.03 12.49 -13.24
C LEU A 129 -2.66 11.17 -13.92
N SER A 130 -1.48 10.60 -13.62
CA SER A 130 -1.06 9.31 -14.17
C SER A 130 -2.03 8.19 -13.79
N ILE A 131 -2.53 8.20 -12.54
CA ILE A 131 -3.54 7.26 -12.06
C ILE A 131 -4.86 7.43 -12.83
N GLN A 132 -5.30 8.67 -13.07
CA GLN A 132 -6.52 8.96 -13.82
C GLN A 132 -6.40 8.54 -15.29
N ILE A 133 -5.28 8.87 -15.94
CA ILE A 133 -5.00 8.46 -17.32
C ILE A 133 -4.98 6.94 -17.44
N TYR A 134 -4.34 6.25 -16.49
CA TYR A 134 -4.31 4.79 -16.48
C TYR A 134 -5.72 4.17 -16.36
N ALA A 135 -6.57 4.74 -15.50
CA ALA A 135 -7.95 4.30 -15.36
C ALA A 135 -8.77 4.51 -16.66
N VAL A 136 -8.63 5.68 -17.30
CA VAL A 136 -9.28 5.97 -18.59
C VAL A 136 -8.78 5.02 -19.68
N PHE A 137 -7.47 4.81 -19.78
CA PHE A 137 -6.87 3.89 -20.75
C PHE A 137 -7.45 2.48 -20.63
N TRP A 138 -7.49 1.92 -19.41
CA TRP A 138 -8.04 0.59 -19.20
C TRP A 138 -9.54 0.53 -19.40
N ARG A 139 -10.28 1.59 -19.03
CA ARG A 139 -11.72 1.67 -19.32
C ARG A 139 -11.98 1.59 -20.82
N SER A 140 -11.29 2.41 -21.63
CA SER A 140 -11.44 2.42 -23.08
C SER A 140 -10.96 1.13 -23.75
N LYS A 141 -9.93 0.48 -23.19
CA LYS A 141 -9.49 -0.83 -23.67
C LYS A 141 -10.56 -1.90 -23.42
N PHE A 142 -11.09 -1.95 -22.21
CA PHE A 142 -12.12 -2.92 -21.82
C PHE A 142 -13.44 -2.73 -22.55
N GLU A 143 -13.85 -1.50 -22.87
CA GLU A 143 -15.03 -1.23 -23.70
C GLU A 143 -14.91 -1.71 -25.16
N LYS A 144 -13.69 -1.99 -25.64
CA LYS A 144 -13.45 -2.54 -26.99
C LYS A 144 -13.32 -4.05 -26.99
N GLU A 145 -12.83 -4.62 -25.89
CA GLU A 145 -12.58 -6.06 -25.76
C GLU A 145 -13.79 -6.85 -25.28
N MET A 146 -14.72 -6.20 -24.56
CA MET A 146 -15.98 -6.76 -24.04
C MET A 146 -17.18 -6.13 -24.70
#